data_AF-A0A9P7EAM3-F1
#
_entry.id   AF-A0A9P7EAM3-F1
#
_cell.length_a   1.000
_cell.length_b   1.000
_cell.length_c   1.000
_cell.angle_alpha   90.00
_cell.angle_beta   90.00
_cell.angle_gamma   90.00
#
_symmetry.space_group_name_H-M   'P 1'
#
loop_
_entity.id
_entity.type
_entity.pdbx_description
1 polymer ?
#
loop_
_entity_poly.entity_id
_entity_poly.type
_entity_poly.pdbx_seq_one_letter_code
_entity_poly.pdbx_strand_id
1 'polypeptide(L)'
;IQVDDCHCRSMIECACEFIFKLGRSVVSTFVENLIGVTSMVPTWNVFSEKLSKFGFNFHSMLVPDFMHKFELGTWKATLTHLIHILHASGGDLIPRFNERFPVSSKPILNVFTQKKSRFCLVPTFGRDTICKFSCNVSDLTKLTARDFEDLLQVKY
;
A
#
# COMPACT_ATOMS: atom_id res chain seq x y z
N ILE A 1 -10.22 7.42 -0.77
CA ILE A 1 -10.71 6.02 -0.79
C ILE A 1 -11.90 6.01 -1.76
N GLN A 2 -11.86 5.20 -2.81
CA GLN A 2 -13.01 5.08 -3.73
C GLN A 2 -14.16 4.37 -3.02
N VAL A 3 -15.38 4.88 -3.21
CA VAL A 3 -16.60 4.34 -2.60
C VAL A 3 -17.51 3.88 -3.74
N ASP A 4 -18.00 2.65 -3.65
CA ASP A 4 -19.04 2.14 -4.55
C ASP A 4 -20.40 2.75 -4.17
N ASP A 5 -20.70 3.94 -4.70
CA ASP A 5 -21.97 4.63 -4.49
C ASP A 5 -22.96 4.44 -5.67
N CYS A 6 -24.23 4.80 -5.46
CA CYS A 6 -25.24 4.69 -6.51
C CYS A 6 -24.98 5.61 -7.70
N HIS A 7 -24.33 6.75 -7.48
CA HIS A 7 -24.04 7.74 -8.51
C HIS A 7 -22.98 7.24 -9.48
N CYS A 8 -21.88 6.71 -8.95
CA CYS A 8 -20.79 6.05 -9.67
C CYS A 8 -21.32 4.89 -10.53
N ARG A 9 -22.19 4.04 -9.98
CA ARG A 9 -22.80 2.93 -10.73
C ARG A 9 -23.66 3.42 -11.89
N SER A 10 -24.50 4.43 -11.66
CA SER A 10 -25.33 5.02 -12.72
C SER A 10 -24.48 5.63 -13.85
N MET A 11 -23.37 6.31 -13.52
CA MET A 11 -22.44 6.83 -14.53
C MET A 11 -21.77 5.70 -15.34
N ILE A 12 -21.32 4.62 -14.69
CA ILE A 12 -20.76 3.45 -15.39
C ILE A 12 -21.81 2.82 -16.31
N GLU A 13 -23.05 2.64 -15.83
CA GLU A 13 -24.14 2.07 -16.62
C GLU A 13 -24.43 2.91 -17.87
N CYS A 14 -24.54 4.23 -17.73
CA CYS A 14 -24.73 5.14 -18.85
C CYS A 14 -23.55 5.12 -19.83
N ALA A 15 -22.31 5.06 -19.34
CA ALA A 15 -21.12 4.96 -20.18
C ALA A 15 -21.10 3.65 -20.98
N CYS A 16 -21.41 2.52 -20.32
CA CYS A 16 -21.53 1.22 -20.97
C CYS A 16 -22.68 1.21 -21.99
N GLU A 17 -23.80 1.87 -21.71
CA GLU A 17 -24.90 1.99 -22.67
C GLU A 17 -24.49 2.77 -23.93
N PHE A 18 -23.75 3.88 -23.77
CA PHE A 18 -23.21 4.63 -24.90
C PHE A 18 -22.25 3.78 -25.75
N ILE A 19 -21.39 2.98 -25.13
CA ILE A 19 -20.39 2.17 -25.84
C ILE A 19 -21.06 0.96 -26.51
N PHE A 20 -21.81 0.15 -25.76
CA PHE A 20 -22.28 -1.16 -26.23
C PHE A 20 -23.61 -1.11 -26.98
N LYS A 21 -24.54 -0.22 -26.61
CA LYS A 21 -25.85 -0.14 -27.28
C LYS A 21 -25.84 0.89 -28.41
N LEU A 22 -25.20 2.03 -28.19
CA LEU A 22 -25.20 3.16 -29.13
C LEU A 22 -23.94 3.22 -30.00
N GLY A 23 -22.98 2.30 -29.81
CA GLY A 23 -21.78 2.18 -30.65
C GLY A 23 -20.86 3.41 -30.59
N ARG A 24 -20.91 4.20 -29.50
CA ARG A 24 -20.07 5.38 -29.33
C ARG A 24 -18.63 4.94 -29.03
N SER A 25 -17.66 5.70 -29.54
CA SER A 25 -16.25 5.50 -29.18
C SER A 25 -16.03 5.70 -27.68
N VAL A 26 -15.16 4.90 -27.07
CA VAL A 26 -14.73 5.04 -25.68
C VAL A 26 -14.05 6.41 -25.44
N VAL A 27 -13.42 6.96 -26.48
CA VAL A 27 -12.76 8.28 -26.46
C VAL A 27 -13.71 9.39 -26.93
N SER A 28 -15.02 9.13 -27.02
CA SER A 28 -15.97 10.17 -27.40
C SER A 28 -16.12 11.19 -26.26
N THR A 29 -16.30 12.46 -26.62
CA THR A 29 -16.55 13.56 -25.66
C THR A 29 -17.73 13.25 -24.73
N PHE A 30 -18.72 12.49 -25.18
CA PHE A 30 -19.85 12.06 -24.35
C PHE A 30 -19.44 11.12 -23.22
N VAL A 31 -18.57 10.15 -23.51
CA VAL A 31 -18.05 9.22 -22.50
C VAL A 31 -17.03 9.95 -21.61
N GLU A 32 -16.13 10.74 -22.20
CA GLU A 32 -15.12 11.50 -21.46
C GLU A 32 -15.72 12.53 -20.49
N ASN A 33 -16.78 13.24 -20.89
CA ASN A 33 -17.49 14.16 -20.01
C ASN A 33 -18.22 13.43 -18.86
N LEU A 34 -18.62 12.17 -19.06
CA LEU A 34 -19.37 11.39 -18.09
C LEU A 34 -18.47 10.71 -17.05
N ILE A 35 -17.37 10.09 -17.47
CA ILE A 35 -16.49 9.30 -16.59
C ILE A 35 -15.06 9.83 -16.46
N GLY A 36 -14.65 10.80 -17.29
CA GLY A 36 -13.31 11.40 -17.25
C GLY A 36 -13.09 12.26 -16.02
N VAL A 37 -14.11 12.96 -15.53
CA VAL A 37 -14.04 13.80 -14.31
C VAL A 37 -13.76 12.95 -13.08
N THR A 38 -14.28 11.72 -13.04
CA THR A 38 -14.12 10.77 -11.94
C THR A 38 -13.00 9.76 -12.17
N SER A 39 -12.31 9.82 -13.31
CA SER A 39 -11.30 8.84 -13.76
C SER A 39 -11.82 7.39 -13.67
N MET A 40 -13.11 7.20 -13.96
CA MET A 40 -13.75 5.90 -13.92
C MET A 40 -13.61 5.20 -15.27
N VAL A 41 -13.59 3.87 -15.24
CA VAL A 41 -13.51 3.03 -16.45
C VAL A 41 -14.89 2.41 -16.67
N PRO A 42 -15.40 2.32 -17.92
CA PRO A 42 -16.73 1.78 -18.20
C PRO A 42 -16.72 0.25 -18.16
N THR A 43 -16.41 -0.30 -16.98
CA THR A 43 -16.31 -1.73 -16.71
C THR A 43 -17.35 -2.11 -15.69
N TRP A 44 -18.20 -3.09 -16.02
CA TRP A 44 -19.10 -3.68 -15.05
C TRP A 44 -18.34 -4.47 -14.00
N ASN A 45 -18.54 -4.12 -12.74
CA ASN A 45 -17.97 -4.86 -11.63
C ASN A 45 -19.01 -5.84 -11.07
N VAL A 46 -18.72 -7.14 -11.23
CA VAL A 46 -19.60 -8.23 -10.74
C VAL A 46 -19.80 -8.16 -9.21
N PHE A 47 -18.79 -7.74 -8.45
CA PHE A 47 -18.92 -7.56 -7.00
C PHE A 47 -19.83 -6.39 -6.65
N SER A 48 -19.74 -5.29 -7.39
CA SER A 48 -20.69 -4.17 -7.24
C SER A 48 -22.11 -4.62 -7.54
N GLU A 49 -22.34 -5.38 -8.62
CA GLU A 49 -23.66 -5.90 -8.98
C GLU A 49 -24.25 -6.83 -7.90
N LYS A 50 -23.44 -7.77 -7.39
CA LYS A 50 -23.94 -8.81 -6.47
C LYS A 50 -23.94 -8.38 -5.00
N LEU A 51 -23.01 -7.51 -4.58
CA LEU A 51 -22.78 -7.20 -3.16
C LEU A 51 -23.23 -5.80 -2.75
N SER A 52 -23.44 -4.87 -3.69
CA SER A 52 -23.92 -3.51 -3.35
C SER A 52 -25.26 -3.51 -2.62
N LYS A 53 -26.14 -4.47 -2.91
CA LYS A 53 -27.44 -4.63 -2.23
C LYS A 53 -27.31 -4.92 -0.72
N PHE A 54 -26.15 -5.40 -0.28
CA PHE A 54 -25.83 -5.63 1.13
C PHE A 54 -25.08 -4.46 1.77
N GLY A 55 -24.93 -3.34 1.05
CA GLY A 55 -24.13 -2.18 1.50
C GLY A 55 -22.62 -2.45 1.50
N PHE A 56 -22.17 -3.50 0.82
CA PHE A 56 -20.76 -3.86 0.77
C PHE A 56 -20.03 -3.07 -0.31
N ASN A 57 -19.03 -2.28 0.08
CA ASN A 57 -18.16 -1.58 -0.85
C ASN A 57 -17.07 -2.53 -1.35
N PHE A 58 -17.12 -2.96 -2.61
CA PHE A 58 -16.13 -3.91 -3.13
C PHE A 58 -14.69 -3.38 -3.09
N HIS A 59 -14.50 -2.06 -3.10
CA HIS A 59 -13.16 -1.47 -2.96
C HIS A 59 -12.49 -1.81 -1.62
N SER A 60 -13.26 -2.17 -0.59
CA SER A 60 -12.68 -2.63 0.69
C SER A 60 -12.17 -4.07 0.65
N MET A 61 -12.60 -4.88 -0.33
CA MET A 61 -12.05 -6.22 -0.55
C MET A 61 -10.66 -6.14 -1.19
N LEU A 62 -10.42 -5.13 -2.02
CA LEU A 62 -9.14 -4.92 -2.68
C LEU A 62 -8.14 -4.36 -1.66
N VAL A 63 -7.29 -5.24 -1.13
CA VAL A 63 -6.14 -4.80 -0.34
C VAL A 63 -5.31 -3.85 -1.23
N PRO A 64 -5.08 -2.58 -0.80
CA PRO A 64 -4.24 -1.68 -1.57
C PRO A 64 -2.84 -2.27 -1.66
N ASP A 65 -2.47 -2.75 -2.84
CA ASP A 65 -1.09 -3.12 -3.13
C ASP A 65 -0.31 -1.82 -3.34
N PHE A 66 0.46 -1.44 -2.31
CA PHE A 66 1.28 -0.23 -2.37
C PHE A 66 2.39 -0.38 -3.39
N MET A 67 2.88 -1.59 -3.63
CA MET A 67 3.95 -1.85 -4.59
C MET A 67 3.48 -1.82 -6.04
N HIS A 68 2.18 -2.06 -6.28
CA HIS A 68 1.56 -1.88 -7.58
C HIS A 68 1.23 -0.41 -7.87
N LYS A 69 0.76 0.35 -6.87
CA LYS A 69 0.41 1.76 -7.03
C LYS A 69 1.61 2.70 -6.97
N PHE A 70 2.59 2.36 -6.15
CA PHE A 70 3.85 3.08 -6.01
C PHE A 70 4.90 2.25 -6.73
N GLU A 71 5.44 2.78 -7.83
CA GLU A 71 6.46 2.06 -8.59
C GLU A 71 7.59 1.62 -7.65
N LEU A 72 7.83 0.30 -7.55
CA LEU A 72 8.86 -0.30 -6.69
C LEU A 72 10.22 0.40 -6.84
N GLY A 73 10.55 0.84 -8.06
CA GLY A 73 11.77 1.60 -8.36
C GLY A 73 11.82 2.95 -7.65
N THR A 74 10.73 3.69 -7.67
CA THR A 74 10.60 4.99 -6.99
C THR A 74 10.74 4.81 -5.48
N TRP A 75 10.12 3.79 -4.89
CA TRP A 75 10.19 3.58 -3.43
C TRP A 75 11.60 3.23 -3.00
N LYS A 76 12.22 2.32 -3.74
CA LYS A 76 13.61 1.94 -3.50
C LYS A 76 14.54 3.15 -3.57
N ALA A 77 14.36 4.03 -4.55
CA ALA A 77 15.15 5.24 -4.69
C ALA A 77 14.95 6.21 -3.50
N THR A 78 13.70 6.46 -3.11
CA THR A 78 13.38 7.32 -1.96
C THR A 78 13.93 6.76 -0.66
N LEU A 79 13.74 5.46 -0.39
CA LEU A 79 14.25 4.80 0.81
C LEU A 79 15.78 4.84 0.88
N THR A 80 16.46 4.59 -0.24
CA THR A 80 17.92 4.69 -0.34
C THR A 80 18.39 6.10 -0.04
N HIS A 81 17.70 7.11 -0.58
CA HIS A 81 18.03 8.51 -0.33
C HIS A 81 17.86 8.89 1.16
N LEU A 82 16.78 8.44 1.80
CA LEU A 82 16.56 8.64 3.24
C LEU A 82 17.67 7.98 4.08
N ILE A 83 18.09 6.77 3.74
CA ILE A 83 19.20 6.07 4.43
C ILE A 83 20.51 6.83 4.25
N HIS A 84 20.80 7.36 3.05
CA HIS A 84 21.97 8.20 2.82
C HIS A 84 21.93 9.52 3.61
N ILE A 85 20.75 10.15 3.75
CA ILE A 85 20.60 11.34 4.61
C ILE A 85 20.88 10.99 6.07
N LEU A 86 20.38 9.85 6.56
CA LEU A 86 20.66 9.38 7.92
C LEU A 86 22.16 9.12 8.12
N HIS A 87 22.83 8.56 7.11
CA HIS A 87 24.27 8.35 7.12
C HIS A 87 25.04 9.69 7.14
N ALA A 88 24.60 10.67 6.35
CA ALA A 88 25.21 12.01 6.30
C ALA A 88 24.95 12.83 7.58
N SER A 89 23.83 12.60 8.25
CA SER A 89 23.47 13.26 9.52
C SER A 89 24.33 12.80 10.71
N GLY A 90 25.03 11.65 10.59
CA GLY A 90 25.92 11.12 11.61
C GLY A 90 25.24 10.65 12.92
N GLY A 91 26.03 10.07 13.82
CA GLY A 91 25.60 9.61 15.15
C GLY A 91 24.87 8.25 15.17
N ASP A 92 24.16 7.96 16.26
CA ASP A 92 23.51 6.65 16.51
C ASP A 92 22.18 6.46 15.74
N LEU A 93 21.94 7.19 14.66
CA LEU A 93 20.66 7.15 13.94
C LEU A 93 20.47 5.85 13.15
N ILE A 94 21.54 5.30 12.55
CA ILE A 94 21.50 4.02 11.81
C ILE A 94 21.27 2.82 12.76
N PRO A 95 22.01 2.67 13.88
CA PRO A 95 21.71 1.64 14.87
C PRO A 95 20.27 1.73 15.39
N ARG A 96 19.75 2.93 15.65
CA ARG A 96 18.35 3.13 16.08
C ARG A 96 17.33 2.79 15.01
N PHE A 97 17.65 3.03 13.74
CA PHE A 97 16.80 2.63 12.62
C PHE A 97 16.74 1.10 12.50
N ASN A 98 17.87 0.41 12.63
CA ASN A 98 17.93 -1.06 12.60
C ASN A 98 17.30 -1.70 13.85
N GLU A 99 17.39 -1.07 15.02
CA GLU A 99 16.71 -1.52 16.25
C GLU A 99 15.18 -1.57 16.14
N ARG A 100 14.59 -0.79 15.22
CA ARG A 100 13.14 -0.75 14.98
C ARG A 100 12.57 -2.09 14.49
N PHE A 101 13.40 -2.95 13.90
CA PHE A 101 12.99 -4.25 13.37
C PHE A 101 13.52 -5.38 14.26
N PRO A 102 12.75 -5.80 15.29
CA PRO A 102 13.23 -6.78 16.26
C PRO A 102 13.38 -8.18 15.64
N VAL A 103 14.53 -8.80 15.92
CA VAL A 103 14.79 -10.22 15.69
C VAL A 103 13.99 -11.04 16.70
N SER A 104 13.35 -12.14 16.30
CA SER A 104 12.63 -13.07 17.20
C SER A 104 13.55 -13.82 18.19
N SER A 105 14.84 -13.52 18.20
CA SER A 105 15.87 -14.25 18.94
C SER A 105 16.92 -13.28 19.47
N LYS A 106 16.56 -12.45 20.45
CA LYS A 106 17.55 -11.89 21.38
C LYS A 106 17.46 -12.69 22.68
N PRO A 107 18.52 -13.41 23.10
CA PRO A 107 18.50 -14.03 24.42
C PRO A 107 18.32 -12.92 25.46
N ILE A 108 17.48 -13.21 26.45
CA ILE A 108 17.22 -12.35 27.60
C ILE A 108 18.51 -12.27 28.41
N LEU A 109 19.40 -11.40 27.99
CA LEU A 109 20.47 -10.89 28.82
C LEU A 109 20.73 -9.46 28.34
N ASN A 110 20.20 -8.52 29.12
CA ASN A 110 20.79 -7.22 29.46
C ASN A 110 19.67 -6.31 29.98
N VAL A 111 19.50 -6.34 31.30
CA VAL A 111 18.56 -5.52 32.10
C VAL A 111 19.01 -4.06 32.23
N PHE A 112 20.03 -3.61 31.49
CA PHE A 112 20.62 -2.27 31.66
C PHE A 112 20.84 -1.55 30.32
N THR A 113 19.77 -1.04 29.73
CA THR A 113 19.83 0.17 28.88
C THR A 113 18.43 0.76 28.80
N GLN A 114 18.09 1.56 29.80
CA GLN A 114 16.83 2.30 29.90
C GLN A 114 16.86 3.50 28.93
N LYS A 115 16.78 3.22 27.64
CA LYS A 115 16.29 4.17 26.62
C LYS A 115 15.54 3.38 25.57
N LYS A 116 14.42 2.81 26.02
CA LYS A 116 13.49 2.05 25.20
C LYS A 116 12.90 3.00 24.15
N SER A 117 13.58 3.09 23.01
CA SER A 117 13.13 3.83 21.83
C SER A 117 11.74 3.31 21.49
N ARG A 118 10.77 4.23 21.37
CA ARG A 118 9.31 3.97 21.38
C ARG A 118 8.78 3.23 20.14
N PHE A 119 9.59 2.42 19.46
CA PHE A 119 9.26 1.86 18.15
C PHE A 119 9.65 0.38 17.95
N CYS A 120 10.19 -0.30 18.96
CA CYS A 120 10.40 -1.75 18.87
C CYS A 120 9.10 -2.45 19.22
N LEU A 121 8.40 -3.10 18.27
CA LEU A 121 7.42 -4.18 18.47
C LEU A 121 6.67 -4.52 17.15
N VAL A 122 7.38 -4.85 16.06
CA VAL A 122 6.72 -5.56 14.95
C VAL A 122 6.96 -7.05 15.14
N PRO A 123 5.97 -7.83 15.60
CA PRO A 123 6.12 -9.27 15.71
C PRO A 123 6.32 -9.88 14.32
N THR A 124 7.20 -10.88 14.23
CA THR A 124 7.50 -11.61 12.98
C THR A 124 6.26 -12.26 12.35
N PHE A 125 5.21 -12.43 13.14
CA PHE A 125 3.90 -12.91 12.73
C PHE A 125 2.84 -11.91 13.21
N GLY A 126 2.16 -11.26 12.27
CA GLY A 126 0.90 -10.54 12.50
C GLY A 126 -0.30 -11.47 12.38
N ARG A 127 -1.52 -10.97 12.67
CA ARG A 127 -2.78 -11.75 12.50
C ARG A 127 -2.94 -12.30 11.08
N ASP A 128 -2.43 -11.59 10.08
CA ASP A 128 -2.67 -11.88 8.66
C ASP A 128 -1.40 -11.95 7.79
N THR A 129 -0.21 -11.57 8.30
CA THR A 129 1.02 -11.43 7.48
C THR A 129 2.29 -11.81 8.24
N ILE A 130 3.23 -12.49 7.56
CA ILE A 130 4.56 -12.84 8.09
C ILE A 130 5.53 -11.70 7.73
N CYS A 131 5.98 -10.94 8.72
CA CYS A 131 6.93 -9.84 8.54
C CYS A 131 8.32 -10.24 9.05
N LYS A 132 9.12 -10.88 8.18
CA LYS A 132 10.50 -11.27 8.49
C LYS A 132 11.48 -10.21 7.99
N PHE A 133 11.93 -9.32 8.87
CA PHE A 133 12.98 -8.36 8.54
C PHE A 133 14.38 -8.95 8.75
N SER A 134 15.33 -8.55 7.90
CA SER A 134 16.76 -8.86 8.11
C SER A 134 17.35 -7.95 9.20
N CYS A 135 18.46 -8.38 9.80
CA CYS A 135 19.11 -7.69 10.94
C CYS A 135 19.54 -6.25 10.60
N ASN A 136 19.81 -5.99 9.32
CA ASN A 136 20.34 -4.73 8.80
C ASN A 136 19.48 -4.24 7.63
N VAL A 137 18.33 -3.66 7.93
CA VAL A 137 17.46 -3.06 6.91
C VAL A 137 18.17 -1.88 6.21
N SER A 138 19.06 -1.17 6.91
CA SER A 138 19.89 -0.09 6.35
C SER A 138 20.74 -0.51 5.15
N ASP A 139 21.17 -1.78 5.10
CA ASP A 139 22.04 -2.27 4.02
C ASP A 139 21.25 -2.54 2.74
N LEU A 140 19.90 -2.57 2.82
CA LEU A 140 18.97 -2.85 1.74
C LEU A 140 19.29 -4.14 0.95
N THR A 141 20.11 -5.03 1.51
CA THR A 141 20.54 -6.25 0.86
C THR A 141 19.49 -7.34 1.05
N LYS A 142 19.24 -8.11 -0.02
CA LYS A 142 18.33 -9.28 -0.02
C LYS A 142 16.86 -8.96 0.34
N LEU A 143 16.40 -7.73 0.12
CA LEU A 143 14.99 -7.37 0.26
C LEU A 143 14.22 -7.73 -1.01
N THR A 144 13.13 -8.46 -0.86
CA THR A 144 12.14 -8.71 -1.90
C THR A 144 11.09 -7.60 -1.92
N ALA A 145 10.29 -7.51 -2.99
CA ALA A 145 9.24 -6.49 -3.11
C ALA A 145 8.28 -6.47 -1.91
N ARG A 146 7.98 -7.63 -1.33
CA ARG A 146 7.14 -7.74 -0.12
C ARG A 146 7.80 -7.13 1.10
N ASP A 147 9.11 -7.32 1.27
CA ASP A 147 9.84 -6.74 2.39
C ASP A 147 9.83 -5.21 2.30
N PHE A 148 9.91 -4.63 1.09
CA PHE A 148 9.77 -3.19 0.88
C PHE A 148 8.38 -2.66 1.24
N GLU A 149 7.33 -3.45 0.99
CA GLU A 149 5.96 -3.12 1.38
C GLU A 149 5.78 -3.20 2.89
N ASP A 150 6.30 -4.27 3.51
CA ASP A 150 6.26 -4.45 4.95
C ASP A 150 6.94 -3.30 5.70
N LEU A 151 8.04 -2.76 5.15
CA LEU A 151 8.70 -1.55 5.68
C LEU A 151 7.80 -0.30 5.68
N LEU A 152 6.91 -0.17 4.69
CA LEU A 152 5.93 0.92 4.59
C LEU A 152 4.73 0.69 5.51
N GLN A 153 4.28 -0.56 5.61
CA GLN A 153 3.07 -0.93 6.34
C GLN A 153 3.26 -1.05 7.85
N VAL A 154 4.47 -0.89 8.39
CA VAL A 154 4.71 -0.81 9.84
C VAL A 154 3.91 0.36 10.45
N LYS A 155 2.72 0.04 10.97
CA LYS A 155 1.83 0.96 11.68
C LYS A 155 2.30 1.18 13.13
N TYR A 156 2.07 2.39 13.64
CA TYR A 156 2.19 2.77 15.05
C TYR A 156 1.02 2.22 15.88
#